data_AF-A0A087EI87-F1
#
_entry.id   AF-A0A087EI87-F1
#
_cell.length_a   1.000
_cell.length_b   1.000
_cell.length_c   1.000
_cell.angle_alpha   90.00
_cell.angle_beta   90.00
_cell.angle_gamma   90.00
#
_symmetry.space_group_name_H-M   'P 1'
#
loop_
_entity.id
_entity.type
_entity.pdbx_description
1 polymer ?
#
loop_
_entity_poly.entity_id
_entity_poly.type
_entity_poly.pdbx_seq_one_letter_code
_entity_poly.pdbx_strand_id
1 'polypeptide(L)'
;MNAEYQERARESHADPSALLRNINEVQASCDVTAAQVLSWCERHGVRIATAESLTGGLLADSFVRIPGASAVFLGSAVTYDIKAKASVLGVDADLLKSQGAVHPEVARSMALGCAQLYAQPEYGNSVIGISTTGVAGPGPDGDKPAGLVYVGLHIPKRLSSAGMGVNEAFVLHLQGSREMVRALAVWHALQNVSYFTVGNQE
;
A
#
# COMPACT_ATOMS: atom_id res chain seq x y z
N MET A 1 -7.89 1.58 16.58
CA MET A 1 -8.92 0.57 16.25
C MET A 1 -8.62 -0.66 17.09
N ASN A 2 -9.58 -1.10 17.92
CA ASN A 2 -9.38 -1.88 19.16
C ASN A 2 -9.04 -3.37 18.90
N ALA A 3 -8.40 -4.05 19.86
CA ALA A 3 -8.04 -5.49 19.78
C ALA A 3 -9.24 -6.42 19.43
N GLU A 4 -10.45 -6.05 19.86
CA GLU A 4 -11.73 -6.68 19.49
C GLU A 4 -11.98 -6.74 17.96
N TYR A 5 -11.40 -5.81 17.19
CA TYR A 5 -11.53 -5.73 15.72
C TYR A 5 -10.71 -6.81 15.00
N GLN A 6 -9.51 -7.11 15.52
CA GLN A 6 -8.63 -8.15 15.00
C GLN A 6 -9.16 -9.55 15.35
N GLU A 7 -9.80 -9.69 16.51
CA GLU A 7 -10.38 -10.94 16.99
C GLU A 7 -11.63 -11.34 16.18
N ARG A 8 -12.55 -10.39 15.90
CA ARG A 8 -13.74 -10.64 15.05
C ARG A 8 -13.41 -10.94 13.58
N ALA A 9 -12.31 -10.39 13.06
CA ALA A 9 -11.82 -10.68 11.71
C ALA A 9 -11.21 -12.10 11.61
N ARG A 10 -10.57 -12.58 12.68
CA ARG A 10 -10.05 -13.96 12.76
C ARG A 10 -11.17 -15.00 12.89
N GLU A 11 -12.24 -14.67 13.62
CA GLU A 11 -13.33 -15.61 13.90
C GLU A 11 -14.35 -15.78 12.75
N SER A 12 -14.43 -14.86 11.79
CA SER A 12 -15.51 -14.87 10.77
C SER A 12 -15.09 -15.22 9.34
N HIS A 13 -13.80 -15.35 9.02
CA HIS A 13 -13.29 -15.49 7.63
C HIS A 13 -13.83 -14.43 6.64
N ALA A 14 -14.50 -13.38 7.13
CA ALA A 14 -15.09 -12.32 6.33
C ALA A 14 -14.05 -11.21 6.17
N ASP A 15 -13.93 -10.69 4.95
CA ASP A 15 -13.13 -9.50 4.68
C ASP A 15 -13.64 -8.35 5.56
N PRO A 16 -12.83 -7.81 6.49
CA PRO A 16 -13.25 -6.73 7.39
C PRO A 16 -13.67 -5.46 6.65
N SER A 17 -13.21 -5.31 5.41
CA SER A 17 -13.62 -4.22 4.52
C SER A 17 -15.12 -4.28 4.17
N ALA A 18 -15.75 -5.46 4.25
CA ALA A 18 -17.17 -5.66 3.97
C ALA A 18 -18.11 -4.90 4.94
N LEU A 19 -17.59 -4.43 6.08
CA LEU A 19 -18.32 -3.58 7.02
C LEU A 19 -18.35 -2.10 6.61
N LEU A 20 -17.49 -1.68 5.67
CA LEU A 20 -17.40 -0.31 5.18
C LEU A 20 -18.40 -0.10 4.05
N ARG A 21 -19.40 0.74 4.29
CA ARG A 21 -20.60 0.85 3.41
C ARG A 21 -20.50 1.98 2.40
N ASN A 22 -19.62 2.96 2.63
CA ASN A 22 -19.47 4.13 1.77
C ASN A 22 -18.04 4.71 1.87
N ILE A 23 -17.71 5.61 0.93
CA ILE A 23 -16.38 6.23 0.81
C ILE A 23 -15.98 7.00 2.08
N ASN A 24 -16.93 7.65 2.74
CA ASN A 24 -16.64 8.44 3.95
C ASN A 24 -16.20 7.54 5.11
N GLU A 25 -16.84 6.38 5.30
CA GLU A 25 -16.43 5.39 6.30
C GLU A 25 -15.05 4.81 6.01
N VAL A 26 -14.78 4.50 4.73
CA VAL A 26 -13.45 4.03 4.30
C VAL A 26 -12.40 5.09 4.60
N GLN A 27 -12.66 6.35 4.25
CA GLN A 27 -11.75 7.46 4.48
C GLN A 27 -11.48 7.70 5.96
N ALA A 28 -12.53 7.74 6.80
CA ALA A 28 -12.38 7.93 8.24
C ALA A 28 -11.53 6.81 8.87
N SER A 29 -11.72 5.56 8.44
CA SER A 29 -10.89 4.44 8.88
C SER A 29 -9.43 4.58 8.40
N CYS A 30 -9.22 5.01 7.15
CA CYS A 30 -7.89 5.31 6.62
C CYS A 30 -7.17 6.38 7.44
N ASP A 31 -7.85 7.47 7.80
CA ASP A 31 -7.24 8.57 8.54
C ASP A 31 -6.73 8.12 9.91
N VAL A 32 -7.50 7.27 10.62
CA VAL A 32 -7.08 6.67 11.89
C VAL A 32 -5.83 5.80 11.70
N THR A 33 -5.82 4.90 10.72
CA THR A 33 -4.68 4.00 10.49
C THR A 33 -3.44 4.75 10.00
N ALA A 34 -3.60 5.74 9.11
CA ALA A 34 -2.50 6.57 8.62
C ALA A 34 -1.83 7.33 9.76
N ALA A 35 -2.61 7.93 10.67
CA ALA A 35 -2.06 8.62 11.85
C ALA A 35 -1.24 7.67 12.75
N GLN A 36 -1.71 6.44 12.96
CA GLN A 36 -0.98 5.42 13.74
C GLN A 36 0.35 5.03 13.08
N VAL A 37 0.34 4.80 11.76
CA VAL A 37 1.53 4.45 10.98
C VAL A 37 2.55 5.59 10.96
N LEU A 38 2.11 6.83 10.74
CA LEU A 38 3.00 8.00 10.75
C LEU A 38 3.65 8.19 12.12
N SER A 39 2.85 8.10 13.19
CA SER A 39 3.35 8.22 14.56
C SER A 39 4.35 7.11 14.91
N TRP A 40 4.11 5.88 14.45
CA TRP A 40 5.08 4.80 14.58
C TRP A 40 6.38 5.11 13.82
N CYS A 41 6.27 5.55 12.57
CA CYS A 41 7.43 5.87 11.74
C CYS A 41 8.31 6.93 12.41
N GLU A 42 7.69 7.98 12.97
CA GLU A 42 8.40 9.07 13.66
C GLU A 42 9.17 8.57 14.87
N ARG A 43 8.51 7.78 15.75
CA ARG A 43 9.15 7.22 16.95
C ARG A 43 10.34 6.31 16.63
N HIS A 44 10.33 5.65 15.47
CA HIS A 44 11.35 4.68 15.08
C HIS A 44 12.37 5.22 14.07
N GLY A 45 12.32 6.50 13.70
CA GLY A 45 13.23 7.07 12.70
C GLY A 45 13.07 6.41 11.32
N VAL A 46 11.86 5.96 11.01
CA VAL A 46 11.49 5.30 9.76
C VAL A 46 10.78 6.31 8.86
N ARG A 47 10.99 6.17 7.56
CA ARG A 47 10.31 6.95 6.53
C ARG A 47 9.41 6.04 5.70
N ILE A 48 8.44 6.64 5.04
CA ILE A 48 7.47 5.90 4.23
C ILE A 48 7.21 6.63 2.91
N ALA A 49 7.17 5.86 1.83
CA ALA A 49 6.92 6.34 0.48
C ALA A 49 5.96 5.39 -0.25
N THR A 50 5.27 5.91 -1.27
CA THR A 50 4.26 5.14 -2.00
C THR A 50 4.50 5.16 -3.52
N ALA A 51 3.99 4.13 -4.21
CA ALA A 51 3.87 4.07 -5.66
C ALA A 51 2.44 3.69 -6.04
N GLU A 52 1.79 4.51 -6.85
CA GLU A 52 0.36 4.35 -7.12
C GLU A 52 0.09 4.15 -8.60
N SER A 53 -0.75 3.18 -8.93
CA SER A 53 -1.36 3.06 -10.26
C SER A 53 -2.86 3.31 -10.13
N LEU A 54 -3.67 2.29 -9.82
CA LEU A 54 -5.13 2.44 -9.82
C LEU A 54 -5.66 3.49 -8.83
N THR A 55 -4.96 3.71 -7.71
CA THR A 55 -5.40 4.65 -6.66
C THR A 55 -5.11 6.09 -7.04
N GLY A 56 -4.16 6.35 -7.94
CA GLY A 56 -3.98 7.66 -8.58
C GLY A 56 -3.73 8.83 -7.63
N GLY A 57 -3.04 8.60 -6.51
CA GLY A 57 -2.72 9.63 -5.51
C GLY A 57 -3.54 9.52 -4.22
N LEU A 58 -4.58 8.68 -4.17
CA LEU A 58 -5.44 8.53 -2.99
C LEU A 58 -4.70 7.92 -1.78
N LEU A 59 -3.68 7.09 -2.00
CA LEU A 59 -2.85 6.57 -0.90
C LEU A 59 -1.90 7.65 -0.38
N ALA A 60 -1.35 8.50 -1.24
CA ALA A 60 -0.60 9.67 -0.80
C ALA A 60 -1.48 10.63 0.01
N ASP A 61 -2.68 10.91 -0.48
CA ASP A 61 -3.65 11.80 0.16
C ASP A 61 -4.00 11.32 1.57
N SER A 62 -4.16 10.00 1.79
CA SER A 62 -4.45 9.48 3.13
C SER A 62 -3.35 9.73 4.16
N PHE A 63 -2.08 9.83 3.74
CA PHE A 63 -1.01 10.29 4.60
C PHE A 63 -0.99 11.81 4.73
N VAL A 64 -1.11 12.55 3.61
CA VAL A 64 -0.99 14.02 3.58
C VAL A 64 -2.10 14.73 4.36
N ARG A 65 -3.31 14.15 4.45
CA ARG A 65 -4.40 14.69 5.27
C ARG A 65 -4.09 14.72 6.77
N ILE A 66 -3.11 13.94 7.24
CA ILE A 66 -2.75 13.89 8.65
C ILE A 66 -1.75 14.99 8.99
N PRO A 67 -2.06 15.88 9.95
CA PRO A 67 -1.12 16.91 10.39
C PRO A 67 0.22 16.31 10.83
N GLY A 68 1.33 16.88 10.36
CA GLY A 68 2.69 16.42 10.68
C GLY A 68 3.21 15.29 9.78
N ALA A 69 2.46 14.83 8.79
CA ALA A 69 2.90 13.75 7.89
C ALA A 69 4.26 14.00 7.22
N SER A 70 4.61 15.25 6.94
CA SER A 70 5.90 15.63 6.33
C SER A 70 7.13 15.27 7.16
N ALA A 71 6.98 14.95 8.45
CA ALA A 71 8.07 14.44 9.28
C ALA A 71 8.63 13.11 8.76
N VAL A 72 7.78 12.27 8.15
CA VAL A 72 8.14 10.88 7.79
C VAL A 72 7.63 10.39 6.44
N PHE A 73 6.53 10.94 5.92
CA PHE A 73 6.04 10.63 4.58
C PHE A 73 6.83 11.41 3.54
N LEU A 74 7.51 10.69 2.64
CA LEU A 74 8.45 11.27 1.67
C LEU A 74 7.78 11.68 0.36
N GLY A 75 6.67 11.03 0.00
CA GLY A 75 5.97 11.30 -1.25
C GLY A 75 5.43 10.04 -1.91
N SER A 76 4.87 10.26 -3.11
CA SER A 76 4.25 9.22 -3.94
C SER A 76 4.66 9.37 -5.40
N ALA A 77 5.01 8.26 -6.04
CA ALA A 77 5.17 8.17 -7.47
C ALA A 77 3.90 7.58 -8.11
N VAL A 78 3.09 8.43 -8.75
CA VAL A 78 1.91 7.97 -9.51
C VAL A 78 2.37 7.49 -10.90
N THR A 79 2.46 6.17 -11.06
CA THR A 79 2.97 5.50 -12.27
C THR A 79 1.86 4.72 -12.98
N TYR A 80 0.85 5.46 -13.47
CA TYR A 80 -0.32 4.87 -14.13
C TYR A 80 0.07 4.10 -15.40
N ASP A 81 0.93 4.71 -16.22
CA ASP A 81 1.45 4.12 -17.45
C ASP A 81 2.46 2.99 -17.18
N ILE A 82 2.47 1.97 -18.05
CA ILE A 82 3.35 0.81 -17.89
C ILE A 82 4.82 1.16 -18.08
N LYS A 83 5.16 2.08 -18.99
CA LYS A 83 6.54 2.54 -19.20
C LYS A 83 7.01 3.36 -18.01
N ALA A 84 6.12 4.13 -17.39
CA ALA A 84 6.42 4.87 -16.15
C ALA A 84 6.80 3.93 -15.00
N LYS A 85 6.18 2.74 -14.89
CA LYS A 85 6.58 1.74 -13.89
C LYS A 85 8.04 1.30 -14.09
N ALA A 86 8.48 1.12 -15.34
CA ALA A 86 9.87 0.78 -15.64
C ALA A 86 10.82 1.96 -15.41
N SER A 87 10.53 3.13 -16.00
CA SER A 87 11.46 4.26 -16.01
C SER A 87 11.58 4.99 -14.68
N VAL A 88 10.50 5.04 -13.89
CA VAL A 88 10.47 5.77 -12.60
C VAL A 88 10.79 4.85 -11.43
N LEU A 89 10.27 3.62 -11.44
CA LEU A 89 10.37 2.69 -10.31
C LEU A 89 11.35 1.53 -10.55
N GLY A 90 11.96 1.45 -11.73
CA GLY A 90 12.91 0.38 -12.06
C GLY A 90 12.27 -1.00 -12.17
N VAL A 91 10.95 -1.09 -12.39
CA VAL A 91 10.29 -2.39 -12.62
C VAL A 91 10.83 -3.00 -13.92
N ASP A 92 11.19 -4.27 -13.87
CA ASP A 92 11.71 -5.01 -15.02
C ASP A 92 10.74 -4.92 -16.23
N ALA A 93 11.26 -4.45 -17.36
CA ALA A 93 10.50 -4.28 -18.59
C ALA A 93 10.05 -5.63 -19.19
N ASP A 94 10.84 -6.70 -19.04
CA ASP A 94 10.47 -8.03 -19.51
C ASP A 94 9.38 -8.65 -18.64
N LEU A 95 9.39 -8.37 -17.33
CA LEU A 95 8.28 -8.72 -16.43
C LEU A 95 7.00 -8.00 -16.86
N LEU A 96 7.07 -6.69 -17.10
CA LEU A 96 5.91 -5.90 -17.54
C LEU A 96 5.37 -6.37 -18.90
N LYS A 97 6.26 -6.76 -19.82
CA LYS A 97 5.88 -7.29 -21.14
C LYS A 97 5.22 -8.66 -21.04
N SER A 98 5.70 -9.54 -20.17
CA SER A 98 5.20 -10.90 -20.05
C SER A 98 3.95 -11.03 -19.18
N GLN A 99 3.87 -10.30 -18.07
CA GLN A 99 2.80 -10.43 -17.07
C GLN A 99 1.80 -9.26 -17.09
N GLY A 100 2.17 -8.13 -17.69
CA GLY A 100 1.40 -6.88 -17.62
C GLY A 100 1.56 -6.15 -16.30
N ALA A 101 0.83 -5.04 -16.14
CA ALA A 101 0.96 -4.14 -14.98
C ALA A 101 0.31 -4.66 -13.69
N VAL A 102 -0.65 -5.59 -13.80
CA VAL A 102 -1.44 -6.11 -12.67
C VAL A 102 -0.96 -7.53 -12.36
N HIS A 103 0.11 -7.62 -11.58
CA HIS A 103 0.78 -8.87 -11.23
C HIS A 103 1.48 -8.71 -9.85
N PRO A 104 1.58 -9.77 -9.02
CA PRO A 104 2.20 -9.68 -7.70
C PRO A 104 3.67 -9.22 -7.75
N GLU A 105 4.48 -9.75 -8.68
CA GLU A 105 5.89 -9.32 -8.81
C GLU A 105 6.03 -7.86 -9.24
N VAL A 106 5.07 -7.33 -10.01
CA VAL A 106 5.07 -5.91 -10.38
C VAL A 106 4.76 -5.07 -9.14
N ALA A 107 3.80 -5.49 -8.31
CA ALA A 107 3.50 -4.81 -7.06
C ALA A 107 4.70 -4.81 -6.09
N ARG A 108 5.37 -5.95 -5.89
CA ARG A 108 6.62 -6.03 -5.10
C ARG A 108 7.70 -5.10 -5.64
N SER A 109 7.94 -5.16 -6.94
CA SER A 109 8.96 -4.34 -7.61
C SER A 109 8.66 -2.85 -7.50
N MET A 110 7.39 -2.45 -7.63
CA MET A 110 6.96 -1.06 -7.43
C MET A 110 7.19 -0.58 -5.98
N ALA A 111 6.92 -1.44 -4.99
CA ALA A 111 7.10 -1.09 -3.57
C ALA A 111 8.59 -0.94 -3.21
N LEU A 112 9.43 -1.87 -3.67
CA LEU A 112 10.89 -1.74 -3.54
C LEU A 112 11.40 -0.49 -4.27
N GLY A 113 10.96 -0.30 -5.52
CA GLY A 113 11.37 0.82 -6.36
C GLY A 113 11.03 2.17 -5.76
N CYS A 114 9.84 2.34 -5.15
CA CYS A 114 9.48 3.61 -4.50
C CYS A 114 10.28 3.85 -3.21
N ALA A 115 10.55 2.82 -2.42
CA ALA A 115 11.43 2.95 -1.25
C ALA A 115 12.84 3.42 -1.66
N GLN A 116 13.37 2.87 -2.76
CA GLN A 116 14.67 3.27 -3.31
C GLN A 116 14.65 4.68 -3.92
N LEU A 117 13.61 5.02 -4.68
CA LEU A 117 13.44 6.31 -5.33
C LEU A 117 13.49 7.48 -4.33
N TYR A 118 12.88 7.31 -3.16
CA TYR A 118 12.82 8.32 -2.11
C TYR A 118 13.91 8.17 -1.04
N ALA A 119 14.76 7.14 -1.12
CA ALA A 119 15.85 6.96 -0.18
C ALA A 119 16.86 8.10 -0.27
N GLN A 120 17.32 8.55 0.89
CA GLN A 120 18.42 9.51 1.02
C GLN A 120 19.46 8.95 2.00
N PRO A 121 20.75 9.34 1.87
CA PRO A 121 21.82 8.87 2.74
C PRO A 121 21.50 9.04 4.24
N GLU A 122 20.89 10.16 4.62
CA GLU A 122 20.53 10.48 6.00
C GLU A 122 19.45 9.54 6.59
N TYR A 123 18.70 8.81 5.75
CA TYR A 123 17.70 7.85 6.21
C TYR A 123 18.30 6.46 6.45
N GLY A 124 19.57 6.22 6.10
CA GLY A 124 20.31 5.01 6.46
C GLY A 124 19.68 3.69 6.01
N ASN A 125 18.90 3.68 4.93
CA ASN A 125 18.07 2.54 4.46
C ASN A 125 16.85 2.19 5.36
N SER A 126 16.15 3.20 5.89
CA SER A 126 14.85 3.00 6.59
C SER A 126 13.69 3.69 5.89
N VAL A 127 13.50 3.37 4.61
CA VAL A 127 12.29 3.76 3.87
C VAL A 127 11.43 2.51 3.64
N ILE A 128 10.20 2.54 4.15
CA ILE A 128 9.14 1.59 3.80
C ILE A 128 8.52 2.02 2.48
N GLY A 129 8.33 1.07 1.58
CA GLY A 129 7.65 1.29 0.30
C GLY A 129 6.32 0.56 0.26
N ILE A 130 5.27 1.25 -0.19
CA ILE A 130 3.96 0.63 -0.47
C ILE A 130 3.61 0.87 -1.93
N SER A 131 3.01 -0.11 -2.58
CA SER A 131 2.51 0.06 -3.95
C SER A 131 1.08 -0.41 -4.14
N THR A 132 0.39 0.16 -5.14
CA THR A 132 -0.93 -0.30 -5.59
C THR A 132 -0.96 -0.47 -7.11
N THR A 133 -1.39 -1.64 -7.58
CA THR A 133 -1.67 -1.90 -9.00
C THR A 133 -2.86 -2.83 -9.15
N GLY A 134 -3.71 -2.64 -10.17
CA GLY A 134 -4.98 -3.35 -10.23
C GLY A 134 -5.96 -2.78 -11.24
N VAL A 135 -7.07 -3.50 -11.41
CA VAL A 135 -8.16 -3.16 -12.31
C VAL A 135 -9.29 -2.55 -11.49
N ALA A 136 -9.39 -1.22 -11.49
CA ALA A 136 -10.46 -0.54 -10.75
C ALA A 136 -11.86 -0.76 -11.36
N GLY A 137 -11.97 -1.23 -12.60
CA GLY A 137 -13.24 -1.38 -13.32
C GLY A 137 -13.69 -0.14 -14.11
N PRO A 138 -14.92 -0.15 -14.66
CA PRO A 138 -16.00 -1.11 -14.38
C PRO A 138 -15.88 -2.46 -15.10
N GLY A 139 -15.10 -2.55 -16.17
CA GLY A 139 -14.86 -3.79 -16.92
C GLY A 139 -13.50 -4.44 -16.58
N PRO A 140 -13.26 -5.65 -17.09
CA PRO A 140 -11.95 -6.31 -16.98
C PRO A 140 -10.89 -5.55 -17.81
N ASP A 141 -9.62 -5.82 -17.48
CA ASP A 141 -8.47 -5.45 -18.32
C ASP A 141 -7.85 -6.74 -18.87
N GLY A 142 -8.17 -7.05 -20.13
CA GLY A 142 -7.83 -8.34 -20.74
C GLY A 142 -8.47 -9.50 -19.99
N ASP A 143 -7.64 -10.39 -19.44
CA ASP A 143 -8.03 -11.55 -18.65
C ASP A 143 -8.25 -11.24 -17.17
N LYS A 144 -7.95 -10.01 -16.72
CA LYS A 144 -7.97 -9.62 -15.31
C LYS A 144 -9.31 -8.99 -14.96
N PRO A 145 -10.08 -9.56 -14.01
CA PRO A 145 -11.41 -9.06 -13.68
C PRO A 145 -11.33 -7.70 -12.98
N ALA A 146 -12.39 -6.89 -13.13
CA ALA A 146 -12.58 -5.71 -12.30
C ALA A 146 -12.53 -6.09 -10.82
N GLY A 147 -11.87 -5.26 -10.01
CA GLY A 147 -11.68 -5.53 -8.59
C GLY A 147 -10.42 -6.32 -8.25
N LEU A 148 -9.70 -6.90 -9.21
CA LEU A 148 -8.40 -7.51 -8.96
C LEU A 148 -7.36 -6.42 -8.65
N VAL A 149 -6.83 -6.44 -7.42
CA VAL A 149 -5.82 -5.48 -6.97
C VAL A 149 -4.68 -6.22 -6.28
N TYR A 150 -3.46 -5.74 -6.50
CA TYR A 150 -2.28 -6.12 -5.74
C TYR A 150 -1.77 -4.90 -4.96
N VAL A 151 -1.51 -5.12 -3.67
CA VAL A 151 -0.80 -4.19 -2.81
C VAL A 151 0.60 -4.73 -2.55
N GLY A 152 1.64 -4.01 -2.95
CA GLY A 152 3.02 -4.35 -2.62
C GLY A 152 3.46 -3.69 -1.32
N LEU A 153 4.29 -4.39 -0.53
CA LEU A 153 4.89 -3.87 0.70
C LEU A 153 6.37 -4.25 0.77
N HIS A 154 7.21 -3.24 0.89
CA HIS A 154 8.63 -3.38 1.14
C HIS A 154 9.00 -2.79 2.51
N ILE A 155 9.56 -3.62 3.40
CA ILE A 155 10.13 -3.20 4.69
C ILE A 155 11.59 -3.65 4.74
N PRO A 156 12.56 -2.73 4.84
CA PRO A 156 13.97 -3.06 4.96
C PRO A 156 14.26 -4.02 6.12
N LYS A 157 15.21 -4.95 5.93
CA LYS A 157 15.58 -5.96 6.96
C LYS A 157 15.91 -5.34 8.33
N ARG A 158 16.57 -4.18 8.32
CA ARG A 158 16.97 -3.46 9.55
C ARG A 158 15.80 -2.92 10.38
N LEU A 159 14.60 -2.86 9.80
CA LEU A 159 13.39 -2.40 10.48
C LEU A 159 12.52 -3.55 10.98
N SER A 160 12.82 -4.78 10.58
CA SER A 160 12.09 -5.94 11.04
C SER A 160 12.68 -6.44 12.35
N SER A 161 11.84 -6.59 13.36
CA SER A 161 12.18 -7.17 14.66
C SER A 161 12.79 -8.57 14.53
N ALA A 162 12.41 -9.31 13.48
CA ALA A 162 12.92 -10.66 13.18
C ALA A 162 14.24 -10.66 12.38
N GLY A 163 14.79 -9.50 12.02
CA GLY A 163 15.96 -9.39 11.14
C GLY A 163 15.71 -9.79 9.68
N MET A 164 14.46 -10.14 9.34
CA MET A 164 14.02 -10.50 7.99
C MET A 164 13.16 -9.38 7.40
N GLY A 165 13.62 -8.77 6.30
CA GLY A 165 12.86 -7.74 5.59
C GLY A 165 11.63 -8.31 4.92
N VAL A 166 10.63 -7.47 4.70
CA VAL A 166 9.39 -7.82 3.99
C VAL A 166 9.50 -7.33 2.56
N ASN A 167 9.13 -8.18 1.60
CA ASN A 167 8.94 -7.79 0.21
C ASN A 167 7.79 -8.62 -0.38
N GLU A 168 6.57 -8.25 -0.03
CA GLU A 168 5.37 -9.05 -0.29
C GLU A 168 4.36 -8.34 -1.18
N ALA A 169 3.51 -9.14 -1.83
CA ALA A 169 2.35 -8.65 -2.55
C ALA A 169 1.08 -9.35 -2.03
N PHE A 170 0.09 -8.55 -1.67
CA PHE A 170 -1.21 -9.00 -1.20
C PHE A 170 -2.22 -8.91 -2.33
N VAL A 171 -2.83 -10.04 -2.68
CA VAL A 171 -3.91 -10.09 -3.67
C VAL A 171 -5.24 -9.75 -3.01
N LEU A 172 -6.04 -8.92 -3.68
CA LEU A 172 -7.36 -8.47 -3.24
C LEU A 172 -8.36 -8.67 -4.38
N HIS A 173 -9.57 -9.10 -4.01
CA HIS A 173 -10.70 -9.24 -4.91
C HIS A 173 -11.83 -8.34 -4.42
N LEU A 174 -11.75 -7.07 -4.82
CA LEU A 174 -12.61 -6.01 -4.30
C LEU A 174 -13.90 -5.88 -5.12
N GLN A 175 -14.99 -5.54 -4.45
CA GLN A 175 -16.30 -5.38 -5.08
C GLN A 175 -16.75 -3.91 -5.07
N GLY A 176 -17.67 -3.58 -5.96
CA GLY A 176 -18.31 -2.27 -6.02
C GLY A 176 -17.89 -1.41 -7.21
N SER A 177 -18.17 -0.11 -7.11
CA SER A 177 -17.85 0.85 -8.17
C SER A 177 -16.33 1.07 -8.31
N ARG A 178 -15.92 1.67 -9.42
CA ARG A 178 -14.52 2.08 -9.63
C ARG A 178 -13.96 2.93 -8.49
N GLU A 179 -14.79 3.80 -7.93
CA GLU A 179 -14.44 4.64 -6.80
C GLU A 179 -14.24 3.81 -5.53
N MET A 180 -15.17 2.89 -5.25
CA MET A 180 -15.09 2.02 -4.09
C MET A 180 -13.87 1.09 -4.14
N VAL A 181 -13.58 0.47 -5.28
CA VAL A 181 -12.39 -0.39 -5.45
C VAL A 181 -11.11 0.39 -5.16
N ARG A 182 -11.01 1.65 -5.62
CA ARG A 182 -9.84 2.50 -5.34
C ARG A 182 -9.73 2.85 -3.86
N ALA A 183 -10.84 3.20 -3.20
CA ALA A 183 -10.84 3.53 -1.79
C ALA A 183 -10.48 2.32 -0.91
N LEU A 184 -11.06 1.15 -1.20
CA LEU A 184 -10.76 -0.09 -0.50
C LEU A 184 -9.30 -0.54 -0.71
N ALA A 185 -8.74 -0.33 -1.92
CA ALA A 185 -7.32 -0.59 -2.16
C ALA A 185 -6.40 0.26 -1.26
N VAL A 186 -6.73 1.54 -1.05
CA VAL A 186 -6.01 2.41 -0.10
C VAL A 186 -6.16 1.90 1.33
N TRP A 187 -7.37 1.52 1.71
CA TRP A 187 -7.65 0.99 3.05
C TRP A 187 -6.83 -0.26 3.36
N HIS A 188 -6.82 -1.26 2.45
CA HIS A 188 -6.01 -2.47 2.61
C HIS A 188 -4.51 -2.16 2.63
N ALA A 189 -4.04 -1.21 1.82
CA ALA A 189 -2.64 -0.78 1.86
C ALA A 189 -2.22 -0.25 3.23
N LEU A 190 -3.08 0.55 3.87
CA LEU A 190 -2.87 1.05 5.23
C LEU A 190 -2.95 -0.05 6.29
N GLN A 191 -3.90 -0.98 6.18
CA GLN A 191 -3.99 -2.10 7.11
C GLN A 191 -2.76 -3.02 7.03
N ASN A 192 -2.29 -3.30 5.81
CA ASN A 192 -1.11 -4.14 5.60
C ASN A 192 0.13 -3.52 6.25
N VAL A 193 0.44 -2.24 5.98
CA VAL A 193 1.60 -1.61 6.63
C VAL A 193 1.43 -1.48 8.13
N SER A 194 0.21 -1.20 8.62
CA SER A 194 -0.09 -1.12 10.06
C SER A 194 0.15 -2.46 10.76
N TYR A 195 -0.24 -3.58 10.16
CA TYR A 195 -0.01 -4.92 10.70
C TYR A 195 1.48 -5.18 10.94
N PHE A 196 2.34 -4.84 9.98
CA PHE A 196 3.79 -5.09 10.11
C PHE A 196 4.53 -4.07 10.99
N THR A 197 3.92 -2.93 11.30
CA THR A 197 4.57 -1.84 12.07
C THR A 197 3.99 -1.72 13.47
N VAL A 198 2.70 -1.40 13.56
CA VAL A 198 1.97 -1.17 14.81
C VAL A 198 1.54 -2.48 15.47
N GLY A 199 1.19 -3.50 14.67
CA GLY A 199 0.61 -4.76 15.16
C GLY A 199 1.59 -5.81 15.71
N ASN A 200 2.89 -5.69 15.44
CA ASN A 200 3.92 -6.67 15.85
C ASN A 200 4.74 -6.22 17.09
N GLN A 201 4.17 -5.36 17.95
CA GLN A 201 4.84 -4.84 19.15
C GLN A 201 4.20 -5.30 20.48
N GLU A 202 3.35 -6.32 20.47
CA GLU A 202 2.91 -7.03 21.69
C GLU A 202 3.60 -8.39 21.82
#